data_AF-A0A075V3V7-F1
#
_entry.id   AF-A0A075V3V7-F1
#
_cell.length_a   1.000
_cell.length_b   1.000
_cell.length_c   1.000
_cell.angle_alpha   90.00
_cell.angle_beta   90.00
_cell.angle_gamma   90.00
#
_symmetry.space_group_name_H-M   'P 1'
#
loop_
_entity.id
_entity.type
_entity.pdbx_description
1 polymer ?
#
loop_
_entity_poly.entity_id
_entity_poly.type
_entity_poly.pdbx_seq_one_letter_code
_entity_poly.pdbx_strand_id
1 'polypeptide(L)'
;MQPVESKPAETGSPAHHWRVEAQLPVDYEVRLTTGVLDPSNPALLDAGTLVRAERLRRFVVVDAEVYAIYGDNVRKYLEHHNVEYSLCVLPVSEETKTMESVFTVVNDLDSFGISRRNEPIIAIGGGVVLDIVGLVGSLYRRGTPYVRVPTSLIGLVDAGVGIKTGVNHGDHKNRLGSYFAPTVALLDRDFLATLDGRHISNGLAEILKIALIKDARLFQLLEDHAELLLAERLTGQTQTGDLVAGEVFSRAVGGMLEELQPNLWEKQLERVVDYGHSFSPTLEMRALPALLHGEAVTIDMALTTVLAEARGLVSTVDRERIFRLMRRLRLPVWHPLMEAELLEHALRETVRHRDGLQRMPIPVGIGAACFLNDLTAAELAHAAENLRTLHETGADEVIVTDVGGRSDADGNRLIDRGGLSSTWQAIHWASLPPGGLRVEDTRTGTDKFCFVLSGEGALRVDEVSHDLRPGDLIATRAGAVHRFANQGTDHLNWLMIEVPGGVA
;
A
#
# COMPACT_ATOMS: atom_id res chain seq x y z
N MET A 1 -41.72 -19.56 -77.64
CA MET A 1 -42.44 -20.04 -76.45
C MET A 1 -42.11 -19.10 -75.29
N GLN A 2 -43.07 -18.78 -74.42
CA GLN A 2 -42.79 -18.41 -73.01
C GLN A 2 -42.56 -19.71 -72.22
N PRO A 3 -41.84 -19.71 -71.08
CA PRO A 3 -42.27 -19.11 -69.79
C PRO A 3 -41.64 -17.71 -69.51
N VAL A 4 -42.02 -16.83 -68.55
CA VAL A 4 -42.67 -16.95 -67.21
C VAL A 4 -41.71 -17.58 -66.18
N GLU A 5 -41.35 -17.01 -65.03
CA GLU A 5 -41.72 -15.80 -64.27
C GLU A 5 -40.45 -15.39 -63.43
N SER A 6 -40.37 -14.44 -62.48
CA SER A 6 -41.34 -13.54 -61.83
C SER A 6 -40.67 -12.23 -61.35
N LYS A 7 -41.40 -11.44 -60.55
CA LYS A 7 -40.85 -10.43 -59.64
C LYS A 7 -41.19 -10.87 -58.20
N PRO A 8 -40.22 -10.98 -57.27
CA PRO A 8 -40.54 -10.92 -55.85
C PRO A 8 -41.12 -9.54 -55.53
N ALA A 9 -42.21 -9.48 -54.77
CA ALA A 9 -42.67 -8.24 -54.18
C ALA A 9 -41.97 -8.07 -52.83
N GLU A 10 -40.95 -7.21 -52.77
CA GLU A 10 -40.39 -6.79 -51.48
C GLU A 10 -41.35 -5.82 -50.79
N THR A 11 -42.38 -6.38 -50.15
CA THR A 11 -43.21 -5.70 -49.16
C THR A 11 -42.44 -5.53 -47.85
N GLY A 12 -41.26 -4.93 -47.93
CA GLY A 12 -40.45 -4.52 -46.79
C GLY A 12 -41.09 -3.30 -46.13
N SER A 13 -41.87 -3.52 -45.07
CA SER A 13 -42.31 -2.43 -44.20
C SER A 13 -41.06 -1.69 -43.68
N PRO A 14 -41.01 -0.34 -43.72
CA PRO A 14 -39.78 0.39 -43.39
C PRO A 14 -39.34 0.07 -41.97
N ALA A 15 -38.13 -0.48 -41.83
CA ALA A 15 -37.58 -0.87 -40.54
C ALA A 15 -37.40 0.37 -39.65
N HIS A 16 -38.30 0.53 -38.67
CA HIS A 16 -38.24 1.63 -37.73
C HIS A 16 -37.01 1.50 -36.83
N HIS A 17 -36.11 2.48 -36.92
CA HIS A 17 -34.87 2.53 -36.18
C HIS A 17 -34.83 3.78 -35.29
N TRP A 18 -34.55 3.59 -34.00
CA TRP A 18 -34.43 4.66 -33.02
C TRP A 18 -33.01 4.67 -32.44
N ARG A 19 -32.30 5.80 -32.56
CA ARG A 19 -31.08 6.09 -31.79
C ARG A 19 -31.48 6.90 -30.57
N VAL A 20 -31.04 6.47 -29.39
CA VAL A 20 -31.13 7.24 -28.15
C VAL A 20 -29.73 7.71 -27.78
N GLU A 21 -29.61 8.97 -27.40
CA GLU A 21 -28.36 9.58 -26.96
C GLU A 21 -28.65 10.44 -25.74
N ALA A 22 -27.85 10.29 -24.70
CA ALA A 22 -28.08 10.92 -23.40
C ALA A 22 -26.73 11.17 -22.71
N GLN A 23 -26.71 12.19 -21.85
CA GLN A 23 -25.55 12.54 -21.03
C GLN A 23 -25.93 12.40 -19.56
N LEU A 24 -25.03 11.82 -18.76
CA LEU A 24 -25.15 11.71 -17.32
C LEU A 24 -23.93 12.41 -16.69
N PRO A 25 -24.09 13.59 -16.06
CA PRO A 25 -22.99 14.17 -15.30
C PRO A 25 -22.66 13.28 -14.10
N VAL A 26 -21.37 13.16 -13.81
CA VAL A 26 -20.85 12.57 -12.57
C VAL A 26 -20.05 13.67 -11.87
N ASP A 27 -20.36 13.86 -10.60
CA ASP A 27 -19.79 14.87 -9.72
C ASP A 27 -19.64 14.24 -8.33
N TYR A 28 -18.49 14.43 -7.69
CA TYR A 28 -18.20 13.93 -6.35
C TYR A 28 -17.05 14.72 -5.73
N GLU A 29 -17.06 14.83 -4.41
CA GLU A 29 -16.03 15.57 -3.67
C GLU A 29 -15.01 14.61 -3.02
N VAL A 30 -13.73 14.95 -3.08
CA VAL A 30 -12.67 14.34 -2.26
C VAL A 30 -12.19 15.41 -1.28
N ARG A 31 -12.56 15.26 -0.01
CA ARG A 31 -12.40 16.30 1.02
C ARG A 31 -11.43 15.84 2.11
N LEU A 32 -10.32 16.56 2.25
CA LEU A 32 -9.45 16.45 3.43
C LEU A 32 -10.19 16.92 4.69
N THR A 33 -10.06 16.18 5.78
CA THR A 33 -10.60 16.54 7.10
C THR A 33 -9.72 15.97 8.22
N THR A 34 -10.08 16.24 9.47
CA THR A 34 -9.34 15.83 10.67
C THR A 34 -10.35 15.64 11.80
N GLY A 35 -10.23 14.59 12.60
CA GLY A 35 -11.24 14.22 13.58
C GLY A 35 -12.65 14.07 12.98
N VAL A 36 -12.82 13.29 11.90
CA VAL A 36 -14.12 13.11 11.21
C VAL A 36 -15.21 12.46 12.08
N LEU A 37 -14.81 11.86 13.21
CA LEU A 37 -15.68 11.31 14.26
C LEU A 37 -15.72 12.18 15.53
N ASP A 38 -15.10 13.36 15.53
CA ASP A 38 -15.27 14.36 16.60
C ASP A 38 -16.64 15.05 16.43
N PRO A 39 -17.53 15.09 17.44
CA PRO A 39 -18.86 15.69 17.32
C PRO A 39 -18.87 17.21 17.05
N SER A 40 -17.72 17.89 17.07
CA SER A 40 -17.59 19.28 16.61
C SER A 40 -17.33 19.42 15.10
N ASN A 41 -16.93 18.35 14.41
CA ASN A 41 -16.67 18.32 12.98
C ASN A 41 -17.96 17.97 12.19
N PRO A 42 -18.57 18.90 11.43
CA PRO A 42 -19.82 18.64 10.71
C PRO A 42 -19.66 17.77 9.46
N ALA A 43 -18.43 17.43 9.04
CA ALA A 43 -18.17 16.85 7.71
C ALA A 43 -18.93 15.53 7.44
N LEU A 44 -19.02 14.63 8.43
CA LEU A 44 -19.72 13.35 8.28
C LEU A 44 -21.25 13.52 8.32
N LEU A 45 -21.76 14.52 9.04
CA LEU A 45 -23.18 14.87 9.08
C LEU A 45 -23.63 15.50 7.75
N ASP A 46 -22.85 16.43 7.21
CA ASP A 46 -23.16 17.15 5.96
C ASP A 46 -22.93 16.30 4.70
N ALA A 47 -22.03 15.31 4.73
CA ALA A 47 -21.71 14.48 3.56
C ALA A 47 -22.95 13.79 2.96
N GLY A 48 -23.29 14.16 1.72
CA GLY A 48 -24.46 13.66 0.99
C GLY A 48 -25.83 14.17 1.51
N THR A 49 -25.87 15.13 2.43
CA THR A 49 -27.14 15.69 2.96
C THR A 49 -27.77 16.67 1.98
N LEU A 50 -28.62 16.15 1.09
CA LEU A 50 -29.40 16.97 0.14
C LEU A 50 -30.63 17.64 0.77
N VAL A 51 -31.10 17.16 1.92
CA VAL A 51 -32.31 17.68 2.60
C VAL A 51 -32.05 17.80 4.11
N ARG A 52 -32.28 18.99 4.66
CA ARG A 52 -32.27 19.22 6.11
C ARG A 52 -33.62 18.80 6.70
N ALA A 53 -33.62 17.72 7.48
CA ALA A 53 -34.77 17.25 8.26
C ALA A 53 -34.52 17.52 9.76
N GLU A 54 -35.58 17.56 10.56
CA GLU A 54 -35.50 17.72 12.03
C GLU A 54 -34.74 16.56 12.71
N ARG A 55 -34.77 15.38 12.08
CA ARG A 55 -33.93 14.23 12.41
C ARG A 55 -33.36 13.63 11.13
N LEU A 56 -32.03 13.44 11.07
CA LEU A 56 -31.39 12.74 9.96
C LEU A 56 -31.40 11.23 10.19
N ARG A 57 -31.42 10.46 9.09
CA ARG A 57 -31.31 9.00 9.06
C ARG A 57 -30.00 8.56 8.38
N ARG A 58 -29.33 7.54 8.92
CA ARG A 58 -28.08 6.98 8.37
C ARG A 58 -28.01 5.46 8.50
N PHE A 59 -27.68 4.80 7.40
CA PHE A 59 -27.19 3.42 7.42
C PHE A 59 -25.66 3.47 7.31
N VAL A 60 -24.96 2.90 8.29
CA VAL A 60 -23.50 2.98 8.39
C VAL A 60 -22.93 1.57 8.37
N VAL A 61 -22.09 1.29 7.38
CA VAL A 61 -21.29 0.05 7.31
C VAL A 61 -19.91 0.36 7.86
N VAL A 62 -19.45 -0.41 8.83
CA VAL A 62 -18.15 -0.25 9.48
C VAL A 62 -17.39 -1.58 9.40
N ASP A 63 -16.13 -1.51 8.99
CA ASP A 63 -15.18 -2.63 9.12
C ASP A 63 -15.12 -3.13 10.58
N ALA A 64 -15.02 -4.45 10.80
CA ALA A 64 -15.08 -5.01 12.15
C ALA A 64 -13.92 -4.59 13.08
N GLU A 65 -12.70 -4.48 12.57
CA GLU A 65 -11.53 -4.03 13.36
C GLU A 65 -11.61 -2.53 13.62
N VAL A 66 -12.03 -1.75 12.62
CA VAL A 66 -12.33 -0.32 12.79
C VAL A 66 -13.44 -0.10 13.82
N TYR A 67 -14.48 -0.94 13.84
CA TYR A 67 -15.56 -0.85 14.81
C TYR A 67 -15.08 -1.19 16.24
N ALA A 68 -14.17 -2.15 16.40
CA ALA A 68 -13.57 -2.48 17.69
C ALA A 68 -12.78 -1.31 18.30
N ILE A 69 -12.17 -0.46 17.46
CA ILE A 69 -11.36 0.70 17.89
C ILE A 69 -12.22 1.98 17.99
N TYR A 70 -13.03 2.28 16.98
CA TYR A 70 -13.71 3.56 16.78
C TYR A 70 -15.25 3.51 16.88
N GLY A 71 -15.87 2.32 17.06
CA GLY A 71 -17.32 2.17 17.13
C GLY A 71 -17.99 2.98 18.24
N ASP A 72 -17.27 3.29 19.30
CA ASP A 72 -17.68 4.20 20.36
C ASP A 72 -17.74 5.67 19.89
N ASN A 73 -16.78 6.10 19.07
CA ASN A 73 -16.75 7.44 18.50
C ASN A 73 -17.85 7.62 17.45
N VAL A 74 -18.05 6.61 16.58
CA VAL A 74 -19.16 6.60 15.60
C VAL A 74 -20.52 6.75 16.30
N ARG A 75 -20.77 6.00 17.38
CA ARG A 75 -22.01 6.12 18.15
C ARG A 75 -22.17 7.50 18.82
N LYS A 76 -21.13 7.98 19.52
CA LYS A 76 -21.14 9.31 20.17
C LYS A 76 -21.39 10.45 19.18
N TYR A 77 -20.81 10.38 17.98
CA TYR A 77 -21.04 11.34 16.90
C TYR A 77 -22.51 11.36 16.47
N LEU A 78 -23.05 10.19 16.10
CA LEU A 78 -24.43 10.05 15.63
C LEU A 78 -25.45 10.45 16.71
N GLU A 79 -25.18 10.11 17.98
CA GLU A 79 -26.04 10.45 19.11
C GLU A 79 -25.99 11.95 19.45
N HIS A 80 -24.81 12.58 19.42
CA HIS A 80 -24.66 14.03 19.64
C HIS A 80 -25.45 14.84 18.61
N HIS A 81 -25.45 14.43 17.35
CA HIS A 81 -26.22 15.06 16.27
C HIS A 81 -27.68 14.54 16.15
N ASN A 82 -28.18 13.78 17.14
CA ASN A 82 -29.55 13.23 17.17
C ASN A 82 -29.93 12.41 15.92
N VAL A 83 -28.99 11.70 15.31
CA VAL A 83 -29.23 10.88 14.11
C VAL A 83 -30.04 9.62 14.49
N GLU A 84 -30.95 9.18 13.64
CA GLU A 84 -31.50 7.82 13.67
C GLU A 84 -30.58 6.93 12.81
N TYR A 85 -29.99 5.89 13.40
CA TYR A 85 -28.95 5.12 12.71
C TYR A 85 -29.09 3.60 12.86
N SER A 86 -28.51 2.88 11.90
CA SER A 86 -28.18 1.45 11.99
C SER A 86 -26.70 1.24 11.66
N LEU A 87 -26.08 0.29 12.35
CA LEU A 87 -24.67 -0.08 12.22
C LEU A 87 -24.55 -1.52 11.71
N CYS A 88 -24.17 -1.68 10.44
CA CYS A 88 -23.78 -2.94 9.85
C CYS A 88 -22.28 -3.13 10.07
N VAL A 89 -21.89 -3.96 11.05
CA VAL A 89 -20.48 -4.25 11.35
C VAL A 89 -20.05 -5.43 10.49
N LEU A 90 -19.16 -5.19 9.54
CA LEU A 90 -18.83 -6.12 8.46
C LEU A 90 -17.39 -6.69 8.64
N PRO A 91 -17.24 -7.95 9.09
CA PRO A 91 -15.93 -8.59 9.18
C PRO A 91 -15.46 -9.03 7.79
N VAL A 92 -14.38 -8.42 7.28
CA VAL A 92 -13.87 -8.74 5.93
C VAL A 92 -12.35 -8.83 5.84
N SER A 93 -11.88 -9.75 5.00
CA SER A 93 -10.54 -9.78 4.39
C SER A 93 -10.67 -9.74 2.86
N GLU A 94 -9.55 -9.75 2.15
CA GLU A 94 -9.55 -9.88 0.67
C GLU A 94 -10.10 -11.26 0.22
N GLU A 95 -10.03 -12.30 1.05
CA GLU A 95 -10.63 -13.62 0.79
C GLU A 95 -12.17 -13.55 0.86
N THR A 96 -12.72 -12.79 1.81
CA THR A 96 -14.18 -12.61 1.97
C THR A 96 -14.72 -11.42 1.18
N LYS A 97 -13.93 -10.84 0.27
CA LYS A 97 -14.32 -9.76 -0.63
C LYS A 97 -15.15 -10.33 -1.79
N THR A 98 -16.34 -10.84 -1.48
CA THR A 98 -17.19 -11.60 -2.41
C THR A 98 -18.60 -11.00 -2.51
N MET A 99 -19.41 -11.51 -3.44
CA MET A 99 -20.84 -11.19 -3.52
C MET A 99 -21.63 -11.57 -2.26
N GLU A 100 -21.13 -12.47 -1.41
CA GLU A 100 -21.82 -12.85 -0.18
C GLU A 100 -21.81 -11.69 0.84
N SER A 101 -20.67 -11.02 1.01
CA SER A 101 -20.57 -9.79 1.81
C SER A 101 -21.42 -8.64 1.25
N VAL A 102 -21.56 -8.56 -0.08
CA VAL A 102 -22.51 -7.63 -0.74
C VAL A 102 -23.95 -7.94 -0.33
N PHE A 103 -24.35 -9.22 -0.33
CA PHE A 103 -25.70 -9.62 0.08
C PHE A 103 -25.95 -9.40 1.58
N THR A 104 -24.96 -9.62 2.46
CA THR A 104 -25.05 -9.29 3.89
C THR A 104 -25.42 -7.82 4.11
N VAL A 105 -24.68 -6.90 3.48
CA VAL A 105 -24.97 -5.45 3.59
C VAL A 105 -26.33 -5.10 3.00
N VAL A 106 -26.73 -5.72 1.88
CA VAL A 106 -28.06 -5.48 1.27
C VAL A 106 -29.21 -5.92 2.19
N ASN A 107 -29.09 -7.05 2.88
CA ASN A 107 -30.12 -7.56 3.80
C ASN A 107 -30.36 -6.60 4.98
N ASP A 108 -29.28 -6.10 5.59
CA ASP A 108 -29.35 -5.12 6.68
C ASP A 108 -29.89 -3.76 6.17
N LEU A 109 -29.51 -3.36 4.96
CA LEU A 109 -29.93 -2.11 4.34
C LEU A 109 -31.43 -2.09 3.98
N ASP A 110 -31.96 -3.19 3.44
CA ASP A 110 -33.40 -3.35 3.20
C ASP A 110 -34.18 -3.42 4.52
N SER A 111 -33.60 -4.02 5.57
CA SER A 111 -34.19 -4.09 6.91
C SER A 111 -34.28 -2.71 7.59
N PHE A 112 -33.32 -1.80 7.36
CA PHE A 112 -33.38 -0.41 7.82
C PHE A 112 -34.24 0.49 6.90
N GLY A 113 -34.42 0.09 5.63
CA GLY A 113 -35.45 0.63 4.74
C GLY A 113 -35.19 2.04 4.21
N ILE A 114 -33.95 2.35 3.78
CA ILE A 114 -33.56 3.72 3.39
C ILE A 114 -34.38 4.36 2.27
N SER A 115 -34.40 5.69 2.27
CA SER A 115 -34.83 6.51 1.13
C SER A 115 -33.91 6.31 -0.09
N ARG A 116 -34.39 6.59 -1.31
CA ARG A 116 -33.60 6.34 -2.54
C ARG A 116 -32.42 7.30 -2.74
N ARG A 117 -32.45 8.50 -2.15
CA ARG A 117 -31.49 9.59 -2.48
C ARG A 117 -31.09 10.49 -1.30
N ASN A 118 -31.87 10.55 -0.22
CA ASN A 118 -31.67 11.55 0.84
C ASN A 118 -30.94 10.97 2.08
N GLU A 119 -30.73 9.65 2.08
CA GLU A 119 -30.13 8.87 3.16
C GLU A 119 -28.96 8.08 2.56
N PRO A 120 -27.79 8.71 2.38
CA PRO A 120 -26.63 8.03 1.82
C PRO A 120 -26.14 6.93 2.77
N ILE A 121 -25.65 5.83 2.19
CA ILE A 121 -24.91 4.80 2.92
C ILE A 121 -23.55 5.40 3.33
N ILE A 122 -23.13 5.25 4.58
CA ILE A 122 -21.78 5.63 5.00
C ILE A 122 -20.93 4.36 5.06
N ALA A 123 -19.78 4.33 4.38
CA ALA A 123 -18.81 3.24 4.43
C ALA A 123 -17.56 3.69 5.18
N ILE A 124 -17.26 3.07 6.34
CA ILE A 124 -16.09 3.38 7.18
C ILE A 124 -15.18 2.16 7.23
N GLY A 125 -13.99 2.23 6.62
CA GLY A 125 -13.09 1.07 6.58
C GLY A 125 -11.92 1.15 5.61
N GLY A 126 -11.21 0.03 5.49
CA GLY A 126 -10.20 -0.17 4.46
C GLY A 126 -10.80 -0.37 3.06
N GLY A 127 -9.94 -0.41 2.03
CA GLY A 127 -10.36 -0.52 0.62
C GLY A 127 -11.37 -1.63 0.34
N VAL A 128 -11.25 -2.78 1.03
CA VAL A 128 -12.20 -3.92 0.95
C VAL A 128 -13.64 -3.49 1.25
N VAL A 129 -13.89 -2.77 2.35
CA VAL A 129 -15.23 -2.28 2.71
C VAL A 129 -15.71 -1.20 1.74
N LEU A 130 -14.83 -0.29 1.31
CA LEU A 130 -15.21 0.79 0.39
C LEU A 130 -15.64 0.27 -0.99
N ASP A 131 -14.96 -0.78 -1.47
CA ASP A 131 -15.28 -1.50 -2.70
C ASP A 131 -16.62 -2.25 -2.60
N ILE A 132 -16.81 -3.04 -1.54
CA ILE A 132 -18.05 -3.81 -1.28
C ILE A 132 -19.24 -2.85 -1.17
N VAL A 133 -19.14 -1.82 -0.33
CA VAL A 133 -20.25 -0.90 -0.06
C VAL A 133 -20.50 0.04 -1.23
N GLY A 134 -19.47 0.38 -2.03
CA GLY A 134 -19.66 1.07 -3.30
C GLY A 134 -20.42 0.24 -4.33
N LEU A 135 -20.15 -1.08 -4.40
CA LEU A 135 -20.90 -2.00 -5.25
C LEU A 135 -22.34 -2.21 -4.74
N VAL A 136 -22.56 -2.27 -3.42
CA VAL A 136 -23.91 -2.19 -2.82
C VAL A 136 -24.61 -0.90 -3.27
N GLY A 137 -23.93 0.24 -3.19
CA GLY A 137 -24.45 1.54 -3.63
C GLY A 137 -24.88 1.55 -5.10
N SER A 138 -24.10 0.96 -6.00
CA SER A 138 -24.42 0.94 -7.44
C SER A 138 -25.57 -0.01 -7.80
N LEU A 139 -25.65 -1.16 -7.13
CA LEU A 139 -26.67 -2.17 -7.37
C LEU A 139 -28.00 -1.82 -6.69
N TYR A 140 -27.96 -1.35 -5.43
CA TYR A 140 -29.16 -1.12 -4.63
C TYR A 140 -30.06 -0.06 -5.26
N ARG A 141 -31.30 -0.46 -5.58
CA ARG A 141 -32.31 0.35 -6.32
C ARG A 141 -31.77 0.97 -7.63
N ARG A 142 -30.75 0.32 -8.24
CA ARG A 142 -29.98 0.76 -9.42
C ARG A 142 -29.35 2.13 -9.21
N GLY A 143 -28.53 2.24 -8.15
CA GLY A 143 -27.80 3.43 -7.76
C GLY A 143 -28.49 4.16 -6.60
N THR A 144 -27.90 4.05 -5.42
CA THR A 144 -28.17 4.78 -4.17
C THR A 144 -26.90 5.56 -3.76
N PRO A 145 -26.99 6.83 -3.30
CA PRO A 145 -25.81 7.60 -2.90
C PRO A 145 -25.07 6.98 -1.71
N TYR A 146 -23.76 7.19 -1.66
CA TYR A 146 -22.94 6.72 -0.54
C TYR A 146 -21.76 7.67 -0.26
N VAL A 147 -21.23 7.61 0.96
CA VAL A 147 -20.09 8.39 1.46
C VAL A 147 -18.99 7.40 1.85
N ARG A 148 -17.73 7.72 1.51
CA ARG A 148 -16.57 6.94 1.91
C ARG A 148 -15.82 7.65 3.03
N VAL A 149 -15.43 6.90 4.05
CA VAL A 149 -14.54 7.31 5.14
C VAL A 149 -13.40 6.27 5.19
N PRO A 150 -12.39 6.39 4.31
CA PRO A 150 -11.24 5.50 4.31
C PRO A 150 -10.43 5.59 5.61
N THR A 151 -10.19 4.44 6.24
CA THR A 151 -9.39 4.31 7.47
C THR A 151 -8.02 3.66 7.24
N SER A 152 -7.74 3.22 6.01
CA SER A 152 -6.46 2.62 5.60
C SER A 152 -5.71 3.54 4.65
N LEU A 153 -4.36 3.50 4.64
CA LEU A 153 -3.58 4.36 3.73
C LEU A 153 -3.89 4.10 2.24
N ILE A 154 -4.07 2.84 1.83
CA ILE A 154 -4.56 2.50 0.47
C ILE A 154 -5.92 3.15 0.20
N GLY A 155 -6.85 3.08 1.16
CA GLY A 155 -8.15 3.73 1.04
C GLY A 155 -8.04 5.26 0.92
N LEU A 156 -7.07 5.87 1.61
CA LEU A 156 -6.89 7.31 1.62
C LEU A 156 -6.25 7.87 0.34
N VAL A 157 -5.42 7.10 -0.36
CA VAL A 157 -4.68 7.59 -1.56
C VAL A 157 -5.11 6.97 -2.90
N ASP A 158 -5.78 5.82 -2.90
CA ASP A 158 -6.22 5.13 -4.13
C ASP A 158 -7.69 4.66 -4.02
N ALA A 159 -7.94 3.57 -3.28
CA ALA A 159 -9.19 2.82 -3.35
C ALA A 159 -10.43 3.60 -2.86
N GLY A 160 -10.26 4.58 -1.96
CA GLY A 160 -11.33 5.47 -1.52
C GLY A 160 -11.50 6.71 -2.40
N VAL A 161 -10.49 7.07 -3.20
CA VAL A 161 -10.43 8.26 -4.05
C VAL A 161 -11.07 8.02 -5.41
N GLY A 162 -10.76 6.89 -6.07
CA GLY A 162 -11.28 6.57 -7.40
C GLY A 162 -12.72 6.05 -7.42
N ILE A 163 -13.38 6.02 -8.58
CA ILE A 163 -14.80 5.60 -8.69
C ILE A 163 -15.01 4.09 -8.94
N LYS A 164 -13.94 3.29 -8.95
CA LYS A 164 -14.05 1.83 -9.06
C LYS A 164 -14.68 1.26 -7.78
N THR A 165 -15.39 0.15 -7.93
CA THR A 165 -16.03 -0.64 -6.88
C THR A 165 -16.03 -2.11 -7.33
N GLY A 166 -15.82 -3.08 -6.46
CA GLY A 166 -15.84 -4.49 -6.90
C GLY A 166 -15.59 -5.56 -5.84
N VAL A 167 -15.73 -6.81 -6.27
CA VAL A 167 -15.51 -8.03 -5.50
C VAL A 167 -14.82 -9.10 -6.34
N ASN A 168 -14.16 -10.02 -5.65
CA ASN A 168 -13.42 -11.13 -6.22
C ASN A 168 -14.38 -12.24 -6.68
N HIS A 169 -13.97 -13.04 -7.66
CA HIS A 169 -14.77 -14.16 -8.17
C HIS A 169 -13.88 -15.36 -8.54
N GLY A 170 -13.95 -16.41 -7.73
CA GLY A 170 -12.96 -17.48 -7.77
C GLY A 170 -11.56 -16.94 -7.45
N ASP A 171 -10.56 -17.34 -8.23
CA ASP A 171 -9.18 -16.85 -8.14
C ASP A 171 -8.93 -15.52 -8.87
N HIS A 172 -9.98 -14.79 -9.28
CA HIS A 172 -9.85 -13.53 -10.03
C HIS A 172 -10.20 -12.31 -9.16
N LYS A 173 -9.20 -11.43 -8.93
CA LYS A 173 -9.36 -10.17 -8.20
C LYS A 173 -10.28 -9.19 -8.93
N ASN A 174 -11.15 -8.48 -8.18
CA ASN A 174 -12.04 -7.41 -8.64
C ASN A 174 -12.87 -7.72 -9.91
N ARG A 175 -13.14 -9.01 -10.18
CA ARG A 175 -13.71 -9.50 -11.45
C ARG A 175 -15.21 -9.16 -11.63
N LEU A 176 -15.91 -8.80 -10.55
CA LEU A 176 -17.29 -8.31 -10.57
C LEU A 176 -17.33 -6.92 -9.94
N GLY A 177 -17.79 -5.89 -10.64
CA GLY A 177 -17.69 -4.52 -10.14
C GLY A 177 -18.43 -3.48 -10.96
N SER A 178 -18.26 -2.21 -10.58
CA SER A 178 -18.90 -1.07 -11.27
C SER A 178 -18.13 0.25 -11.12
N TYR A 179 -18.36 1.17 -12.05
CA TYR A 179 -17.92 2.56 -11.97
C TYR A 179 -19.01 3.39 -11.29
N PHE A 180 -18.87 3.64 -9.98
CA PHE A 180 -19.90 4.30 -9.18
C PHE A 180 -19.27 5.21 -8.13
N ALA A 181 -19.25 6.51 -8.45
CA ALA A 181 -18.68 7.53 -7.60
C ALA A 181 -19.40 7.61 -6.24
N PRO A 182 -18.67 7.83 -5.13
CA PRO A 182 -19.30 8.30 -3.89
C PRO A 182 -19.91 9.69 -4.12
N THR A 183 -20.68 10.21 -3.17
CA THR A 183 -21.03 11.63 -3.15
C THR A 183 -19.89 12.45 -2.52
N VAL A 184 -19.28 11.92 -1.46
CA VAL A 184 -18.07 12.48 -0.83
C VAL A 184 -17.15 11.35 -0.39
N ALA A 185 -15.84 11.50 -0.59
CA ALA A 185 -14.81 10.76 0.13
C ALA A 185 -14.18 11.70 1.18
N LEU A 186 -14.37 11.38 2.46
CA LEU A 186 -13.84 12.12 3.60
C LEU A 186 -12.49 11.52 3.99
N LEU A 187 -11.40 12.18 3.59
CA LEU A 187 -10.03 11.73 3.83
C LEU A 187 -9.54 12.28 5.17
N ASP A 188 -9.42 11.42 6.17
CA ASP A 188 -8.91 11.75 7.50
C ASP A 188 -7.65 10.93 7.80
N ARG A 189 -6.53 11.60 8.11
CA ARG A 189 -5.25 10.94 8.43
C ARG A 189 -5.22 10.38 9.85
N ASP A 190 -6.11 10.79 10.75
CA ASP A 190 -6.07 10.39 12.16
C ASP A 190 -6.29 8.88 12.35
N PHE A 191 -6.97 8.21 11.41
CA PHE A 191 -7.12 6.75 11.39
C PHE A 191 -5.77 6.01 11.20
N LEU A 192 -4.78 6.63 10.55
CA LEU A 192 -3.47 6.01 10.32
C LEU A 192 -2.71 5.75 11.64
N ALA A 193 -3.04 6.48 12.71
CA ALA A 193 -2.41 6.31 14.03
C ALA A 193 -2.57 4.90 14.61
N THR A 194 -3.65 4.19 14.26
CA THR A 194 -3.95 2.85 14.82
C THR A 194 -3.58 1.69 13.89
N LEU A 195 -3.36 1.93 12.59
CA LEU A 195 -2.87 0.93 11.65
C LEU A 195 -1.47 0.45 12.03
N ASP A 196 -1.19 -0.85 11.87
CA ASP A 196 0.18 -1.35 12.03
C ASP A 196 1.13 -0.86 10.93
N GLY A 197 2.44 -1.00 11.18
CA GLY A 197 3.47 -0.55 10.25
C GLY A 197 3.50 -1.30 8.91
N ARG A 198 2.96 -2.52 8.83
CA ARG A 198 2.84 -3.28 7.57
C ARG A 198 1.73 -2.68 6.72
N HIS A 199 0.58 -2.34 7.30
CA HIS A 199 -0.52 -1.67 6.59
C HIS A 199 -0.17 -0.24 6.14
N ILE A 200 0.68 0.48 6.88
CA ILE A 200 1.27 1.75 6.41
C ILE A 200 2.23 1.51 5.23
N SER A 201 3.16 0.57 5.34
CA SER A 201 4.09 0.21 4.24
C SER A 201 3.33 -0.17 2.96
N ASN A 202 2.33 -1.03 3.10
CA ASN A 202 1.39 -1.45 2.05
C ASN A 202 0.62 -0.28 1.40
N GLY A 203 0.35 0.83 2.10
CA GLY A 203 -0.20 2.04 1.47
C GLY A 203 0.84 2.94 0.80
N LEU A 204 2.07 2.96 1.33
CA LEU A 204 3.20 3.66 0.70
C LEU A 204 3.57 3.07 -0.66
N ALA A 205 3.19 1.83 -0.97
CA ALA A 205 3.30 1.23 -2.30
C ALA A 205 2.53 2.01 -3.37
N GLU A 206 1.30 2.43 -3.11
CA GLU A 206 0.49 3.19 -4.08
C GLU A 206 0.95 4.64 -4.22
N ILE A 207 1.53 5.20 -3.16
CA ILE A 207 2.20 6.51 -3.20
C ILE A 207 3.48 6.40 -4.06
N LEU A 208 4.25 5.32 -3.89
CA LEU A 208 5.43 5.01 -4.71
C LEU A 208 5.05 4.75 -6.17
N LYS A 209 3.92 4.09 -6.46
CA LYS A 209 3.38 3.93 -7.81
C LYS A 209 3.27 5.29 -8.52
N ILE A 210 2.52 6.23 -7.94
CA ILE A 210 2.35 7.58 -8.51
C ILE A 210 3.69 8.33 -8.62
N ALA A 211 4.56 8.20 -7.62
CA ALA A 211 5.89 8.79 -7.65
C ALA A 211 6.74 8.32 -8.85
N LEU A 212 6.71 7.02 -9.15
CA LEU A 212 7.52 6.42 -10.21
C LEU A 212 7.02 6.79 -11.61
N ILE A 213 5.71 6.90 -11.84
CA ILE A 213 5.16 7.13 -13.18
C ILE A 213 4.71 8.58 -13.47
N LYS A 214 4.65 9.48 -12.49
CA LYS A 214 4.21 10.89 -12.66
C LYS A 214 4.96 11.96 -11.88
N ASP A 215 5.50 11.67 -10.69
CA ASP A 215 6.01 12.73 -9.80
C ASP A 215 7.37 12.40 -9.15
N ALA A 216 8.44 12.85 -9.80
CA ALA A 216 9.81 12.74 -9.30
C ALA A 216 10.05 13.52 -7.99
N ARG A 217 9.25 14.54 -7.65
CA ARG A 217 9.33 15.24 -6.35
C ARG A 217 8.62 14.43 -5.27
N LEU A 218 7.53 13.72 -5.58
CA LEU A 218 6.96 12.72 -4.69
C LEU A 218 7.96 11.59 -4.42
N PHE A 219 8.68 11.12 -5.44
CA PHE A 219 9.76 10.14 -5.25
C PHE A 219 10.84 10.70 -4.32
N GLN A 220 11.30 11.93 -4.54
CA GLN A 220 12.33 12.54 -3.69
C GLN A 220 11.86 12.72 -2.24
N LEU A 221 10.60 13.08 -2.00
CA LEU A 221 10.03 13.14 -0.64
C LEU A 221 10.04 11.78 0.07
N LEU A 222 9.72 10.70 -0.65
CA LEU A 222 9.81 9.34 -0.13
C LEU A 222 11.29 8.95 0.13
N GLU A 223 12.20 9.29 -0.78
CA GLU A 223 13.64 9.01 -0.65
C GLU A 223 14.28 9.79 0.52
N ASP A 224 13.90 11.05 0.73
CA ASP A 224 14.46 11.89 1.79
C ASP A 224 13.89 11.54 3.18
N HIS A 225 12.68 10.98 3.25
CA HIS A 225 11.91 10.89 4.51
C HIS A 225 11.21 9.54 4.81
N ALA A 226 11.56 8.44 4.12
CA ALA A 226 10.94 7.11 4.32
C ALA A 226 10.79 6.69 5.79
N GLU A 227 11.85 6.82 6.59
CA GLU A 227 11.87 6.43 8.00
C GLU A 227 10.94 7.30 8.87
N LEU A 228 10.88 8.61 8.59
CA LEU A 228 10.00 9.56 9.27
C LEU A 228 8.53 9.27 8.96
N LEU A 229 8.20 9.04 7.68
CA LEU A 229 6.86 8.70 7.22
C LEU A 229 6.36 7.39 7.84
N LEU A 230 7.22 6.38 7.97
CA LEU A 230 6.92 5.11 8.65
C LEU A 230 6.77 5.26 10.16
N ALA A 231 7.68 6.00 10.82
CA ALA A 231 7.66 6.19 12.27
C ALA A 231 6.41 6.95 12.74
N GLU A 232 6.06 8.05 12.05
CA GLU A 232 4.87 8.85 12.33
C GLU A 232 3.58 8.33 11.68
N ARG A 233 3.65 7.25 10.89
CA ARG A 233 2.51 6.67 10.15
C ARG A 233 1.78 7.69 9.25
N LEU A 234 2.51 8.68 8.73
CA LEU A 234 2.01 9.85 8.00
C LEU A 234 0.99 10.73 8.76
N THR A 235 0.83 10.59 10.09
CA THR A 235 -0.14 11.40 10.85
C THR A 235 0.35 12.82 11.16
N GLY A 236 1.66 13.10 11.09
CA GLY A 236 2.21 14.41 11.41
C GLY A 236 2.35 14.68 12.91
N GLN A 237 3.09 13.82 13.60
CA GLN A 237 3.37 13.90 15.03
C GLN A 237 4.43 14.98 15.37
N THR A 238 5.33 15.29 14.43
CA THR A 238 6.24 16.43 14.51
C THR A 238 5.90 17.49 13.46
N GLN A 239 6.34 18.73 13.68
CA GLN A 239 6.15 19.82 12.70
C GLN A 239 6.76 19.49 11.32
N THR A 240 7.93 18.84 11.29
CA THR A 240 8.54 18.38 10.04
C THR A 240 7.73 17.24 9.43
N GLY A 241 7.32 16.26 10.24
CA GLY A 241 6.53 15.12 9.80
C GLY A 241 5.18 15.51 9.21
N ASP A 242 4.47 16.48 9.78
CA ASP A 242 3.19 16.96 9.22
C ASP A 242 3.38 17.68 7.87
N LEU A 243 4.38 18.55 7.77
CA LEU A 243 4.69 19.24 6.50
C LEU A 243 5.05 18.25 5.38
N VAL A 244 5.89 17.26 5.68
CA VAL A 244 6.31 16.23 4.73
C VAL A 244 5.15 15.30 4.38
N ALA A 245 4.44 14.77 5.37
CA ALA A 245 3.28 13.90 5.15
C ALA A 245 2.15 14.62 4.39
N GLY A 246 1.97 15.92 4.63
CA GLY A 246 1.04 16.78 3.90
C GLY A 246 1.41 16.94 2.42
N GLU A 247 2.68 17.23 2.09
CA GLU A 247 3.10 17.31 0.69
C GLU A 247 3.00 15.93 -0.01
N VAL A 248 3.42 14.85 0.66
CA VAL A 248 3.34 13.47 0.15
C VAL A 248 1.88 13.06 -0.13
N PHE A 249 0.98 13.28 0.83
CA PHE A 249 -0.44 12.91 0.71
C PHE A 249 -1.14 13.72 -0.38
N SER A 250 -0.91 15.03 -0.42
CA SER A 250 -1.49 15.94 -1.42
C SER A 250 -1.07 15.56 -2.84
N ARG A 251 0.21 15.24 -3.05
CA ARG A 251 0.74 14.77 -4.35
C ARG A 251 0.16 13.42 -4.76
N ALA A 252 0.05 12.46 -3.83
CA ALA A 252 -0.49 11.14 -4.14
C ALA A 252 -1.96 11.22 -4.59
N VAL A 253 -2.81 11.89 -3.80
CA VAL A 253 -4.25 12.04 -4.11
C VAL A 253 -4.46 12.91 -5.35
N GLY A 254 -3.72 14.00 -5.50
CA GLY A 254 -3.78 14.87 -6.68
C GLY A 254 -3.37 14.14 -7.96
N GLY A 255 -2.21 13.48 -7.95
CA GLY A 255 -1.72 12.69 -9.09
C GLY A 255 -2.62 11.52 -9.45
N MET A 256 -3.30 10.89 -8.49
CA MET A 256 -4.34 9.90 -8.77
C MET A 256 -5.56 10.54 -9.46
N LEU A 257 -6.07 11.65 -8.93
CA LEU A 257 -7.24 12.33 -9.48
C LEU A 257 -7.02 12.87 -10.89
N GLU A 258 -5.82 13.37 -11.21
CA GLU A 258 -5.44 13.79 -12.57
C GLU A 258 -5.62 12.68 -13.62
N GLU A 259 -5.35 11.43 -13.27
CA GLU A 259 -5.42 10.28 -14.18
C GLU A 259 -6.82 9.67 -14.25
N LEU A 260 -7.58 9.75 -13.14
CA LEU A 260 -8.93 9.21 -13.07
C LEU A 260 -9.98 10.17 -13.66
N GLN A 261 -9.90 11.48 -13.39
CA GLN A 261 -10.89 12.46 -13.82
C GLN A 261 -11.18 12.48 -15.34
N PRO A 262 -10.18 12.47 -16.25
CA PRO A 262 -10.44 12.46 -17.69
C PRO A 262 -10.90 11.10 -18.23
N ASN A 263 -10.78 10.02 -17.44
CA ASN A 263 -10.93 8.64 -17.89
C ASN A 263 -11.69 7.75 -16.89
N LEU A 264 -12.70 8.31 -16.19
CA LEU A 264 -13.44 7.67 -15.09
C LEU A 264 -14.07 6.29 -15.40
N TRP A 265 -14.28 5.96 -16.67
CA TRP A 265 -14.83 4.68 -17.14
C TRP A 265 -13.85 3.86 -18.00
N GLU A 266 -12.56 4.18 -17.95
CA GLU A 266 -11.47 3.45 -18.62
C GLU A 266 -11.68 3.27 -20.14
N LYS A 267 -12.23 4.31 -20.80
CA LYS A 267 -12.46 4.33 -22.25
C LYS A 267 -11.14 4.40 -23.03
N GLN A 268 -10.10 4.93 -22.42
CA GLN A 268 -8.71 4.68 -22.80
C GLN A 268 -8.14 3.64 -21.82
N LEU A 269 -7.51 2.60 -22.34
CA LEU A 269 -6.96 1.47 -21.58
C LEU A 269 -5.42 1.53 -21.45
N GLU A 270 -4.78 2.51 -22.08
CA GLU A 270 -3.42 2.93 -21.75
C GLU A 270 -3.50 3.87 -20.54
N ARG A 271 -3.36 3.31 -19.33
CA ARG A 271 -3.52 4.00 -18.04
C ARG A 271 -2.24 3.87 -17.22
N VAL A 272 -1.53 4.98 -16.94
CA VAL A 272 -0.24 4.91 -16.21
C VAL A 272 -0.40 4.41 -14.76
N VAL A 273 -1.56 4.69 -14.15
CA VAL A 273 -1.94 4.19 -12.81
C VAL A 273 -2.13 2.67 -12.73
N ASP A 274 -2.06 1.93 -13.84
CA ASP A 274 -1.99 0.47 -13.84
C ASP A 274 -0.55 -0.07 -13.73
N TYR A 275 0.40 0.80 -13.42
CA TYR A 275 1.74 0.42 -13.02
C TYR A 275 1.70 -0.38 -11.71
N GLY A 276 2.50 -1.45 -11.64
CA GLY A 276 2.39 -2.45 -10.58
C GLY A 276 1.06 -3.23 -10.58
N HIS A 277 0.23 -3.16 -11.63
CA HIS A 277 -1.08 -3.80 -11.74
C HIS A 277 -1.22 -4.66 -13.02
N SER A 278 -0.15 -5.34 -13.43
CA SER A 278 -0.10 -6.19 -14.65
C SER A 278 0.20 -7.66 -14.36
N PHE A 279 0.81 -7.94 -13.21
CA PHE A 279 1.14 -9.25 -12.65
C PHE A 279 0.58 -9.38 -11.22
N SER A 280 0.55 -8.27 -10.45
CA SER A 280 0.08 -8.24 -9.06
C SER A 280 -1.33 -8.81 -8.83
N PRO A 281 -2.34 -8.65 -9.70
CA PRO A 281 -3.68 -9.18 -9.42
C PRO A 281 -3.74 -10.71 -9.43
N THR A 282 -2.82 -11.36 -10.15
CA THR A 282 -2.68 -12.83 -10.16
C THR A 282 -1.77 -13.29 -9.02
N LEU A 283 -0.67 -12.59 -8.78
CA LEU A 283 0.25 -12.86 -7.67
C LEU A 283 -0.48 -12.79 -6.33
N GLU A 284 -1.27 -11.74 -6.09
CA GLU A 284 -2.00 -11.50 -4.84
C GLU A 284 -2.99 -12.65 -4.58
N MET A 285 -3.89 -12.96 -5.53
CA MET A 285 -4.88 -14.04 -5.38
C MET A 285 -4.23 -15.43 -5.21
N ARG A 286 -3.03 -15.66 -5.77
CA ARG A 286 -2.28 -16.91 -5.60
C ARG A 286 -1.44 -16.94 -4.31
N ALA A 287 -1.23 -15.79 -3.67
CA ALA A 287 -0.48 -15.66 -2.42
C ALA A 287 -1.37 -15.45 -1.18
N LEU A 288 -2.69 -15.29 -1.31
CA LEU A 288 -3.58 -15.04 -0.17
C LEU A 288 -3.47 -16.14 0.91
N PRO A 289 -3.48 -15.79 2.21
CA PRO A 289 -3.50 -14.44 2.79
C PRO A 289 -2.09 -13.87 3.09
N ALA A 290 -1.02 -14.43 2.51
CA ALA A 290 0.36 -14.11 2.87
C ALA A 290 0.83 -12.74 2.38
N LEU A 291 0.45 -12.30 1.18
CA LEU A 291 0.73 -10.95 0.66
C LEU A 291 -0.47 -10.00 0.82
N LEU A 292 -0.19 -8.74 1.15
CA LEU A 292 -1.13 -7.64 1.01
C LEU A 292 -1.09 -7.04 -0.41
N HIS A 293 -2.12 -6.28 -0.77
CA HIS A 293 -2.24 -5.68 -2.11
C HIS A 293 -1.01 -4.86 -2.53
N GLY A 294 -0.60 -3.87 -1.73
CA GLY A 294 0.55 -3.01 -2.04
C GLY A 294 1.90 -3.75 -2.04
N GLU A 295 1.98 -4.89 -1.35
CA GLU A 295 3.16 -5.77 -1.40
C GLU A 295 3.24 -6.48 -2.76
N ALA A 296 2.14 -7.06 -3.24
CA ALA A 296 2.04 -7.66 -4.57
C ALA A 296 2.26 -6.60 -5.68
N VAL A 297 1.74 -5.39 -5.51
CA VAL A 297 1.95 -4.24 -6.41
C VAL A 297 3.42 -3.83 -6.43
N THR A 298 4.13 -3.83 -5.29
CA THR A 298 5.56 -3.49 -5.25
C THR A 298 6.44 -4.55 -5.92
N ILE A 299 6.10 -5.82 -5.80
CA ILE A 299 6.77 -6.93 -6.49
C ILE A 299 6.62 -6.80 -8.03
N ASP A 300 5.44 -6.38 -8.50
CA ASP A 300 5.17 -6.06 -9.91
C ASP A 300 5.96 -4.80 -10.38
N MET A 301 5.96 -3.72 -9.58
CA MET A 301 6.79 -2.53 -9.84
C MET A 301 8.30 -2.88 -9.91
N ALA A 302 8.79 -3.78 -9.06
CA ALA A 302 10.19 -4.20 -9.07
C ALA A 302 10.54 -5.01 -10.34
N LEU A 303 9.69 -5.96 -10.74
CA LEU A 303 9.84 -6.71 -12.01
C LEU A 303 9.81 -5.77 -13.22
N THR A 304 8.86 -4.84 -13.27
CA THR A 304 8.71 -3.91 -14.39
C THR A 304 9.80 -2.83 -14.42
N THR A 305 10.40 -2.47 -13.27
CA THR A 305 11.64 -1.67 -13.21
C THR A 305 12.84 -2.42 -13.79
N VAL A 306 12.98 -3.73 -13.55
CA VAL A 306 14.04 -4.56 -14.16
C VAL A 306 13.85 -4.69 -15.67
N LEU A 307 12.61 -4.84 -16.14
CA LEU A 307 12.29 -4.76 -17.58
C LEU A 307 12.61 -3.38 -18.18
N ALA A 308 12.44 -2.30 -17.43
CA ALA A 308 12.75 -0.95 -17.85
C ALA A 308 14.26 -0.73 -18.01
N GLU A 309 15.08 -1.23 -17.08
CA GLU A 309 16.54 -1.24 -17.20
C GLU A 309 16.99 -2.05 -18.42
N ALA A 310 16.46 -3.27 -18.59
CA ALA A 310 16.81 -4.14 -19.71
C ALA A 310 16.47 -3.54 -21.09
N ARG A 311 15.47 -2.64 -21.15
CA ARG A 311 15.10 -1.88 -22.35
C ARG A 311 15.73 -0.48 -22.44
N GLY A 312 16.61 -0.11 -21.50
CA GLY A 312 17.30 1.19 -21.47
C GLY A 312 16.41 2.39 -21.14
N LEU A 313 15.22 2.15 -20.58
CA LEU A 313 14.24 3.18 -20.18
C LEU A 313 14.52 3.72 -18.77
N VAL A 314 15.11 2.90 -17.90
CA VAL A 314 15.55 3.26 -16.54
C VAL A 314 17.05 3.04 -16.43
N SER A 315 17.77 3.94 -15.76
CA SER A 315 19.20 3.75 -15.52
C SER A 315 19.45 2.79 -14.35
N THR A 316 20.59 2.11 -14.35
CA THR A 316 21.04 1.26 -13.21
C THR A 316 21.05 2.02 -11.88
N VAL A 317 21.41 3.31 -11.92
CA VAL A 317 21.40 4.21 -10.74
C VAL A 317 19.98 4.47 -10.26
N ASP A 318 19.04 4.75 -11.17
CA ASP A 318 17.64 4.97 -10.82
C ASP A 318 16.99 3.68 -10.29
N ARG A 319 17.23 2.52 -10.92
CA ARG A 319 16.83 1.21 -10.39
C ARG A 319 17.33 1.01 -8.95
N GLU A 320 18.59 1.33 -8.67
CA GLU A 320 19.15 1.19 -7.32
C GLU A 320 18.49 2.12 -6.30
N ARG A 321 18.16 3.37 -6.69
CA ARG A 321 17.34 4.27 -5.86
C ARG A 321 15.95 3.70 -5.60
N ILE A 322 15.28 3.21 -6.64
CA ILE A 322 13.93 2.61 -6.56
C ILE A 322 13.94 1.40 -5.60
N PHE A 323 14.87 0.46 -5.77
CA PHE A 323 14.98 -0.74 -4.94
C PHE A 323 15.36 -0.40 -3.49
N ARG A 324 16.31 0.53 -3.28
CA ARG A 324 16.66 1.02 -1.94
C ARG A 324 15.46 1.68 -1.25
N LEU A 325 14.66 2.45 -1.98
CA LEU A 325 13.45 3.05 -1.45
C LEU A 325 12.39 2.01 -1.10
N MET A 326 12.13 1.01 -1.97
CA MET A 326 11.23 -0.11 -1.65
C MET A 326 11.64 -0.81 -0.34
N ARG A 327 12.93 -1.11 -0.15
CA ARG A 327 13.46 -1.69 1.10
C ARG A 327 13.27 -0.78 2.31
N ARG A 328 13.55 0.53 2.18
CA ARG A 328 13.38 1.52 3.27
C ARG A 328 11.91 1.73 3.65
N LEU A 329 11.00 1.69 2.68
CA LEU A 329 9.55 1.65 2.88
C LEU A 329 9.03 0.28 3.38
N ARG A 330 9.93 -0.68 3.66
CA ARG A 330 9.65 -2.03 4.18
C ARG A 330 8.75 -2.88 3.27
N LEU A 331 8.83 -2.66 1.97
CA LEU A 331 8.07 -3.40 0.96
C LEU A 331 8.92 -4.54 0.34
N PRO A 332 8.30 -5.70 0.02
CA PRO A 332 8.99 -6.77 -0.69
C PRO A 332 9.20 -6.41 -2.16
N VAL A 333 10.35 -6.79 -2.69
CA VAL A 333 10.70 -6.62 -4.13
C VAL A 333 10.59 -7.93 -4.93
N TRP A 334 10.42 -9.08 -4.26
CA TRP A 334 10.34 -10.39 -4.88
C TRP A 334 9.48 -11.33 -4.03
N HIS A 335 8.95 -12.40 -4.64
CA HIS A 335 8.22 -13.48 -3.96
C HIS A 335 8.40 -14.81 -4.74
N PRO A 336 8.44 -15.99 -4.08
CA PRO A 336 8.67 -17.27 -4.74
C PRO A 336 7.69 -17.63 -5.86
N LEU A 337 6.49 -17.05 -5.89
CA LEU A 337 5.51 -17.27 -6.97
C LEU A 337 5.81 -16.48 -8.26
N MET A 338 6.87 -15.67 -8.31
CA MET A 338 7.28 -14.88 -9.49
C MET A 338 7.99 -15.73 -10.56
N GLU A 339 7.51 -16.95 -10.79
CA GLU A 339 8.02 -17.88 -11.80
C GLU A 339 7.36 -17.65 -13.17
N ALA A 340 8.01 -18.10 -14.24
CA ALA A 340 7.59 -17.86 -15.61
C ALA A 340 6.13 -18.29 -15.91
N GLU A 341 5.65 -19.39 -15.33
CA GLU A 341 4.27 -19.86 -15.55
C GLU A 341 3.22 -18.87 -15.01
N LEU A 342 3.41 -18.35 -13.80
CA LEU A 342 2.51 -17.35 -13.22
C LEU A 342 2.59 -16.05 -14.01
N LEU A 343 3.80 -15.60 -14.36
CA LEU A 343 4.00 -14.35 -15.08
C LEU A 343 3.39 -14.39 -16.49
N GLU A 344 3.54 -15.49 -17.22
CA GLU A 344 2.82 -15.68 -18.50
C GLU A 344 1.29 -15.74 -18.30
N HIS A 345 0.79 -16.42 -17.27
CA HIS A 345 -0.64 -16.51 -17.00
C HIS A 345 -1.25 -15.15 -16.68
N ALA A 346 -0.58 -14.37 -15.82
CA ALA A 346 -0.97 -13.03 -15.46
C ALA A 346 -0.92 -12.07 -16.67
N LEU A 347 0.13 -12.14 -17.50
CA LEU A 347 0.20 -11.35 -18.75
C LEU A 347 -0.96 -11.71 -19.71
N ARG A 348 -1.34 -12.99 -19.80
CA ARG A 348 -2.51 -13.43 -20.61
C ARG A 348 -3.84 -12.88 -20.08
N GLU A 349 -4.05 -12.84 -18.75
CA GLU A 349 -5.24 -12.21 -18.16
C GLU A 349 -5.22 -10.68 -18.33
N THR A 350 -4.05 -10.03 -18.17
CA THR A 350 -3.87 -8.59 -18.36
C THR A 350 -4.14 -8.17 -19.81
N VAL A 351 -3.69 -8.94 -20.80
CA VAL A 351 -4.02 -8.74 -22.23
C VAL A 351 -5.53 -8.88 -22.50
N ARG A 352 -6.22 -9.79 -21.81
CA ARG A 352 -7.69 -9.90 -21.91
C ARG A 352 -8.40 -8.72 -21.25
N HIS A 353 -7.93 -8.28 -20.09
CA HIS A 353 -8.48 -7.15 -19.35
C HIS A 353 -8.31 -5.82 -20.11
N ARG A 354 -7.13 -5.60 -20.70
CA ARG A 354 -6.79 -4.42 -21.50
C ARG A 354 -7.09 -4.60 -23.00
N ASP A 355 -8.19 -5.29 -23.32
CA ASP A 355 -8.79 -5.40 -24.66
C ASP A 355 -7.81 -5.79 -25.79
N GLY A 356 -7.20 -6.97 -25.65
CA GLY A 356 -6.37 -7.62 -26.69
C GLY A 356 -4.94 -7.10 -26.83
N LEU A 357 -4.55 -6.08 -26.07
CA LEU A 357 -3.21 -5.50 -26.06
C LEU A 357 -2.62 -5.54 -24.64
N GLN A 358 -1.30 -5.59 -24.53
CA GLN A 358 -0.64 -5.67 -23.21
C GLN A 358 -0.75 -4.35 -22.45
N ARG A 359 -0.63 -3.21 -23.17
CA ARG A 359 -0.72 -1.84 -22.68
C ARG A 359 0.00 -1.66 -21.33
N MET A 360 1.23 -2.16 -21.25
CA MET A 360 2.00 -2.27 -20.01
C MET A 360 2.63 -0.92 -19.66
N PRO A 361 2.14 -0.17 -18.65
CA PRO A 361 2.85 1.00 -18.17
C PRO A 361 4.20 0.57 -17.57
N ILE A 362 5.27 1.26 -17.98
CA ILE A 362 6.64 0.99 -17.54
C ILE A 362 7.37 2.32 -17.30
N PRO A 363 8.18 2.46 -16.24
CA PRO A 363 8.88 3.71 -15.93
C PRO A 363 9.89 4.10 -17.02
N VAL A 364 10.07 5.41 -17.18
CA VAL A 364 11.08 6.03 -18.04
C VAL A 364 11.85 7.03 -17.17
N GLY A 365 12.98 6.60 -16.62
CA GLY A 365 13.60 7.23 -15.45
C GLY A 365 12.68 7.14 -14.22
N ILE A 366 12.61 8.22 -13.44
CA ILE A 366 11.73 8.37 -12.27
C ILE A 366 10.78 9.55 -12.52
N GLY A 367 9.49 9.35 -12.30
CA GLY A 367 8.45 10.38 -12.48
C GLY A 367 7.82 10.43 -13.87
N ALA A 368 8.04 9.42 -14.72
CA ALA A 368 7.43 9.33 -16.06
C ALA A 368 7.27 7.86 -16.48
N ALA A 369 6.37 7.59 -17.43
CA ALA A 369 6.11 6.27 -17.98
C ALA A 369 5.83 6.27 -19.48
N CYS A 370 5.96 5.10 -20.11
CA CYS A 370 5.45 4.79 -21.44
C CYS A 370 4.71 3.43 -21.43
N PHE A 371 4.16 3.01 -22.58
CA PHE A 371 3.40 1.76 -22.69
C PHE A 371 4.07 0.76 -23.64
N LEU A 372 4.22 -0.49 -23.19
CA LEU A 372 4.71 -1.60 -24.01
C LEU A 372 3.56 -2.52 -24.46
N ASN A 373 3.73 -3.11 -25.64
CA ASN A 373 2.77 -4.04 -26.26
C ASN A 373 3.43 -5.28 -26.90
N ASP A 374 4.74 -5.41 -26.71
CA ASP A 374 5.65 -6.34 -27.39
C ASP A 374 6.50 -7.15 -26.40
N LEU A 375 6.16 -7.16 -25.10
CA LEU A 375 6.87 -7.92 -24.07
C LEU A 375 6.79 -9.42 -24.37
N THR A 376 7.95 -10.05 -24.55
CA THR A 376 8.03 -11.49 -24.81
C THR A 376 8.16 -12.31 -23.51
N ALA A 377 7.75 -13.59 -23.56
CA ALA A 377 7.94 -14.53 -22.45
C ALA A 377 9.44 -14.72 -22.10
N ALA A 378 10.34 -14.56 -23.07
CA ALA A 378 11.79 -14.65 -22.85
C ALA A 378 12.34 -13.46 -22.05
N GLU A 379 11.93 -12.23 -22.37
CA GLU A 379 12.27 -11.04 -21.55
C GLU A 379 11.69 -11.15 -20.15
N LEU A 380 10.44 -11.61 -20.04
CA LEU A 380 9.72 -11.77 -18.78
C LEU A 380 10.40 -12.79 -17.85
N ALA A 381 10.81 -13.94 -18.39
CA ALA A 381 11.58 -14.94 -17.64
C ALA A 381 12.99 -14.44 -17.25
N HIS A 382 13.67 -13.69 -18.14
CA HIS A 382 14.97 -13.11 -17.82
C HIS A 382 14.88 -12.04 -16.73
N ALA A 383 13.86 -11.18 -16.79
CA ALA A 383 13.61 -10.17 -15.75
C ALA A 383 13.23 -10.79 -14.40
N ALA A 384 12.51 -11.91 -14.39
CA ALA A 384 12.21 -12.66 -13.16
C ALA A 384 13.48 -13.21 -12.48
N GLU A 385 14.40 -13.80 -13.26
CA GLU A 385 15.67 -14.33 -12.73
C GLU A 385 16.65 -13.21 -12.31
N ASN A 386 16.67 -12.10 -13.06
CA ASN A 386 17.42 -10.90 -12.66
C ASN A 386 16.85 -10.30 -11.36
N LEU A 387 15.52 -10.22 -11.23
CA LEU A 387 14.84 -9.73 -10.01
C LEU A 387 15.13 -10.63 -8.82
N ARG A 388 15.10 -11.95 -9.01
CA ARG A 388 15.51 -12.94 -8.02
C ARG A 388 16.96 -12.73 -7.58
N THR A 389 17.87 -12.55 -8.53
CA THR A 389 19.30 -12.29 -8.25
C THR A 389 19.50 -10.99 -7.44
N LEU A 390 18.76 -9.93 -7.78
CA LEU A 390 18.73 -8.65 -7.05
C LEU A 390 18.06 -8.72 -5.67
N HIS A 391 17.23 -9.74 -5.43
CA HIS A 391 16.68 -10.04 -4.10
C HIS A 391 17.69 -10.84 -3.25
N GLU A 392 18.24 -11.93 -3.81
CA GLU A 392 19.20 -12.79 -3.12
C GLU A 392 20.49 -12.04 -2.75
N THR A 393 21.04 -11.22 -3.65
CA THR A 393 22.18 -10.31 -3.35
C THR A 393 21.77 -9.06 -2.55
N GLY A 394 20.48 -8.69 -2.60
CA GLY A 394 19.92 -7.54 -1.90
C GLY A 394 19.58 -7.77 -0.42
N ALA A 395 19.70 -9.02 0.05
CA ALA A 395 19.51 -9.38 1.46
C ALA A 395 20.69 -8.93 2.35
N ASP A 396 21.80 -8.51 1.74
CA ASP A 396 23.05 -8.15 2.40
C ASP A 396 23.12 -6.68 2.90
N GLU A 397 21.99 -5.98 3.00
CA GLU A 397 21.89 -4.66 3.65
C GLU A 397 21.18 -4.77 5.02
N VAL A 398 21.83 -4.37 6.13
CA VAL A 398 21.10 -4.09 7.40
C VAL A 398 20.83 -2.60 7.48
N ILE A 399 19.55 -2.22 7.50
CA ILE A 399 19.13 -0.87 7.87
C ILE A 399 18.98 -0.83 9.40
N VAL A 400 19.99 -0.28 10.09
CA VAL A 400 19.90 0.03 11.52
C VAL A 400 19.32 1.45 11.67
N THR A 401 18.04 1.53 12.03
CA THR A 401 17.37 2.81 12.33
C THR A 401 17.42 3.05 13.84
N ASP A 402 17.99 4.18 14.28
CA ASP A 402 17.73 4.66 15.65
C ASP A 402 16.33 5.25 15.71
N VAL A 403 15.56 4.86 16.73
CA VAL A 403 14.19 5.32 17.00
C VAL A 403 14.08 5.87 18.44
N GLY A 404 15.22 6.04 19.12
CA GLY A 404 15.31 6.63 20.45
C GLY A 404 15.36 8.15 20.38
N GLY A 405 14.24 8.81 20.64
CA GLY A 405 14.16 10.28 20.72
C GLY A 405 14.89 10.87 21.94
N ARG A 406 16.23 10.78 21.98
CA ARG A 406 17.14 11.41 22.96
C ARG A 406 18.65 11.23 22.64
N SER A 407 19.08 11.54 21.42
CA SER A 407 20.51 11.84 21.17
C SER A 407 20.67 12.92 20.10
N ASP A 408 21.68 13.79 20.25
CA ASP A 408 22.05 14.81 19.26
C ASP A 408 23.00 14.21 18.19
N ALA A 409 22.71 12.99 17.74
CA ALA A 409 23.56 12.21 16.85
C ALA A 409 23.08 12.28 15.39
N ASP A 410 23.50 13.33 14.68
CA ASP A 410 23.34 13.42 13.22
C ASP A 410 24.06 12.25 12.51
N GLY A 411 23.30 11.34 11.90
CA GLY A 411 23.79 10.45 10.84
C GLY A 411 23.40 8.98 10.94
N ASN A 412 22.58 8.51 9.99
CA ASN A 412 22.39 7.08 9.71
C ASN A 412 23.73 6.41 9.38
N ARG A 413 24.09 5.34 10.08
CA ARG A 413 25.28 4.52 9.78
C ARG A 413 24.88 3.32 8.90
N LEU A 414 25.18 3.39 7.61
CA LEU A 414 25.09 2.26 6.67
C LEU A 414 26.17 1.20 6.99
N ILE A 415 25.81 -0.08 6.88
CA ILE A 415 26.71 -1.21 7.14
C ILE A 415 26.63 -2.19 5.96
N ASP A 416 27.77 -2.36 5.29
CA ASP A 416 28.02 -3.43 4.32
C ASP A 416 28.14 -4.77 5.07
N ARG A 417 27.31 -5.77 4.72
CA ARG A 417 27.35 -7.11 5.33
C ARG A 417 28.26 -8.10 4.62
N GLY A 418 29.02 -7.71 3.58
CA GLY A 418 29.73 -8.62 2.67
C GLY A 418 30.36 -9.86 3.33
N GLY A 419 29.65 -10.99 3.25
CA GLY A 419 30.05 -12.29 3.83
C GLY A 419 29.36 -12.73 5.14
N LEU A 420 28.34 -12.01 5.65
CA LEU A 420 27.67 -12.31 6.93
C LEU A 420 26.26 -12.91 6.76
N SER A 421 25.90 -13.91 7.58
CA SER A 421 24.64 -14.66 7.43
C SER A 421 23.36 -13.84 7.65
N SER A 422 22.27 -14.28 7.00
CA SER A 422 20.93 -13.70 7.06
C SER A 422 20.10 -14.11 8.29
N THR A 423 20.57 -15.06 9.10
CA THR A 423 19.84 -15.55 10.28
C THR A 423 20.50 -15.10 11.60
N TRP A 424 19.72 -14.64 12.56
CA TRP A 424 20.21 -14.31 13.90
C TRP A 424 20.21 -15.56 14.78
N GLN A 425 21.33 -15.89 15.42
CA GLN A 425 21.40 -17.03 16.35
C GLN A 425 21.00 -16.65 17.77
N ALA A 426 21.42 -15.48 18.26
CA ALA A 426 21.03 -14.97 19.57
C ALA A 426 21.21 -13.46 19.68
N ILE A 427 20.46 -12.83 20.60
CA ILE A 427 20.69 -11.47 21.07
C ILE A 427 20.80 -11.55 22.59
N HIS A 428 21.95 -11.17 23.14
CA HIS A 428 22.21 -11.15 24.59
C HIS A 428 22.33 -9.70 25.06
N TRP A 429 21.56 -9.32 26.08
CA TRP A 429 21.85 -8.11 26.85
C TRP A 429 23.09 -8.35 27.72
N ALA A 430 24.01 -7.39 27.74
CA ALA A 430 25.14 -7.35 28.65
C ALA A 430 25.21 -6.02 29.38
N SER A 431 25.64 -6.07 30.64
CA SER A 431 25.86 -4.92 31.52
C SER A 431 27.19 -5.10 32.25
N LEU A 432 27.91 -4.01 32.47
CA LEU A 432 29.17 -3.98 33.20
C LEU A 432 29.19 -2.74 34.11
N PRO A 433 29.31 -2.90 35.44
CA PRO A 433 29.35 -1.75 36.37
C PRO A 433 30.63 -0.91 36.18
N PRO A 434 30.67 0.33 36.69
CA PRO A 434 31.85 1.20 36.65
C PRO A 434 33.13 0.51 37.10
N GLY A 435 34.21 0.65 36.32
CA GLY A 435 35.49 -0.03 36.56
C GLY A 435 35.49 -1.55 36.35
N GLY A 436 34.37 -2.13 35.90
CA GLY A 436 34.25 -3.55 35.61
C GLY A 436 35.03 -3.98 34.36
N LEU A 437 35.47 -5.24 34.35
CA LEU A 437 36.14 -5.89 33.23
C LEU A 437 35.38 -7.19 32.87
N ARG A 438 35.14 -7.43 31.58
CA ARG A 438 34.54 -8.68 31.06
C ARG A 438 35.33 -9.17 29.85
N VAL A 439 35.93 -10.34 29.97
CA VAL A 439 36.45 -11.12 28.83
C VAL A 439 35.34 -12.06 28.37
N GLU A 440 35.06 -12.10 27.07
CA GLU A 440 34.23 -13.16 26.50
C GLU A 440 35.11 -14.26 25.90
N ASP A 441 34.71 -15.51 26.11
CA ASP A 441 35.41 -16.67 25.57
C ASP A 441 35.03 -16.92 24.10
N THR A 442 35.91 -17.66 23.41
CA THR A 442 35.86 -17.93 21.97
C THR A 442 34.72 -18.89 21.59
N ARG A 443 33.52 -18.33 21.38
CA ARG A 443 32.45 -19.03 20.65
C ARG A 443 32.85 -19.21 19.18
N THR A 444 33.32 -20.41 18.86
CA THR A 444 33.74 -20.79 17.51
C THR A 444 32.53 -21.01 16.59
N GLY A 445 32.35 -20.15 15.60
CA GLY A 445 31.33 -20.30 14.55
C GLY A 445 30.28 -19.19 14.44
N THR A 446 30.39 -18.09 15.20
CA THR A 446 29.49 -16.94 15.07
C THR A 446 30.24 -15.62 14.92
N ASP A 447 29.91 -14.86 13.89
CA ASP A 447 30.23 -13.43 13.82
C ASP A 447 29.37 -12.67 14.85
N LYS A 448 29.88 -11.53 15.33
CA LYS A 448 29.33 -10.82 16.48
C LYS A 448 29.24 -9.32 16.23
N PHE A 449 28.10 -8.72 16.58
CA PHE A 449 27.92 -7.27 16.64
C PHE A 449 27.71 -6.82 18.08
N CYS A 450 28.48 -5.83 18.52
CA CYS A 450 28.29 -5.14 19.79
C CYS A 450 27.64 -3.78 19.54
N PHE A 451 26.39 -3.58 19.98
CA PHE A 451 25.69 -2.28 19.94
C PHE A 451 25.57 -1.68 21.34
N VAL A 452 26.20 -0.52 21.56
CA VAL A 452 26.25 0.14 22.88
C VAL A 452 24.96 0.92 23.14
N LEU A 453 24.27 0.57 24.22
CA LEU A 453 22.99 1.17 24.64
C LEU A 453 23.18 2.35 25.59
N SER A 454 24.13 2.26 26.53
CA SER A 454 24.41 3.32 27.51
C SER A 454 25.80 3.17 28.12
N GLY A 455 26.31 4.26 28.71
CA GLY A 455 27.60 4.29 29.40
C GLY A 455 28.79 4.39 28.43
N GLU A 456 29.99 4.51 29.01
CA GLU A 456 31.24 4.69 28.26
C GLU A 456 32.30 3.66 28.70
N GLY A 457 33.18 3.29 27.77
CA GLY A 457 34.21 2.29 28.04
C GLY A 457 35.10 2.02 26.85
N ALA A 458 35.71 0.83 26.83
CA ALA A 458 36.47 0.33 25.70
C ALA A 458 36.17 -1.14 25.41
N LEU A 459 36.10 -1.50 24.13
CA LEU A 459 36.14 -2.88 23.64
C LEU A 459 37.48 -3.10 22.95
N ARG A 460 38.28 -4.03 23.47
CA ARG A 460 39.42 -4.59 22.74
C ARG A 460 38.98 -5.84 22.00
N VAL A 461 39.16 -5.85 20.68
CA VAL A 461 38.99 -6.99 19.79
C VAL A 461 40.39 -7.45 19.40
N ASP A 462 40.82 -8.60 19.93
CA ASP A 462 42.18 -9.14 19.79
C ASP A 462 43.28 -8.14 20.20
N GLU A 463 43.89 -7.44 19.24
CA GLU A 463 44.89 -6.40 19.46
C GLU A 463 44.38 -4.97 19.27
N VAL A 464 43.25 -4.79 18.58
CA VAL A 464 42.66 -3.47 18.29
C VAL A 464 41.79 -3.02 19.46
N SER A 465 41.91 -1.75 19.86
CA SER A 465 41.07 -1.14 20.90
C SER A 465 40.13 -0.12 20.28
N HIS A 466 38.87 -0.17 20.68
CA HIS A 466 37.82 0.76 20.30
C HIS A 466 37.26 1.40 21.57
N ASP A 467 37.16 2.73 21.58
CA ASP A 467 36.37 3.43 22.60
C ASP A 467 34.88 3.18 22.35
N LEU A 468 34.08 3.14 23.41
CA LEU A 468 32.64 2.83 23.36
C LEU A 468 31.82 4.01 23.86
N ARG A 469 30.85 4.45 23.06
CA ARG A 469 29.82 5.43 23.42
C ARG A 469 28.44 4.93 23.01
N PRO A 470 27.34 5.44 23.60
CA PRO A 470 25.99 5.06 23.18
C PRO A 470 25.78 5.28 21.68
N GLY A 471 25.20 4.31 20.99
CA GLY A 471 25.03 4.30 19.53
C GLY A 471 26.21 3.74 18.73
N ASP A 472 27.35 3.43 19.36
CA ASP A 472 28.44 2.75 18.66
C ASP A 472 28.13 1.26 18.39
N LEU A 473 28.51 0.83 17.19
CA LEU A 473 28.25 -0.51 16.64
C LEU A 473 29.55 -1.09 16.07
N ILE A 474 30.06 -2.15 16.71
CA ILE A 474 31.32 -2.80 16.34
C ILE A 474 31.01 -4.23 15.88
N ALA A 475 31.33 -4.52 14.61
CA ALA A 475 31.26 -5.85 14.04
C ALA A 475 32.60 -6.58 14.19
N THR A 476 32.56 -7.89 14.50
CA THR A 476 33.71 -8.74 14.79
C THR A 476 33.49 -10.13 14.20
N ARG A 477 34.57 -10.80 13.80
CA ARG A 477 34.49 -12.11 13.14
C ARG A 477 34.54 -13.29 14.10
N ALA A 478 33.97 -14.42 13.68
CA ALA A 478 34.00 -15.67 14.41
C ALA A 478 35.43 -16.06 14.86
N GLY A 479 35.60 -16.26 16.17
CA GLY A 479 36.88 -16.58 16.80
C GLY A 479 37.67 -15.41 17.40
N ALA A 480 37.25 -14.15 17.17
CA ALA A 480 37.88 -12.98 17.81
C ALA A 480 37.68 -12.99 19.34
N VAL A 481 38.68 -12.49 20.08
CA VAL A 481 38.67 -12.40 21.55
C VAL A 481 38.24 -11.00 22.00
N HIS A 482 37.13 -10.93 22.74
CA HIS A 482 36.57 -9.65 23.22
C HIS A 482 36.95 -9.38 24.67
N ARG A 483 37.43 -8.15 24.94
CA ARG A 483 37.63 -7.64 26.30
C ARG A 483 36.96 -6.28 26.46
N PHE A 484 35.87 -6.26 27.20
CA PHE A 484 35.15 -5.06 27.59
C PHE A 484 35.72 -4.50 28.90
N ALA A 485 35.90 -3.18 28.94
CA ALA A 485 36.25 -2.41 30.13
C ALA A 485 35.29 -1.23 30.26
N ASN A 486 34.58 -1.14 31.38
CA ASN A 486 33.81 0.06 31.70
C ASN A 486 34.77 1.10 32.31
N GLN A 487 34.91 2.24 31.65
CA GLN A 487 35.78 3.35 32.07
C GLN A 487 34.99 4.58 32.55
N GLY A 488 33.67 4.59 32.37
CA GLY A 488 32.77 5.65 32.78
C GLY A 488 32.27 5.53 34.23
N THR A 489 31.41 6.47 34.61
CA THR A 489 30.77 6.57 35.94
C THR A 489 29.50 5.73 36.08
N ASP A 490 28.94 5.27 34.96
CA ASP A 490 27.62 4.64 34.86
C ASP A 490 27.72 3.21 34.31
N HIS A 491 26.63 2.45 34.31
CA HIS A 491 26.63 1.11 33.71
C HIS A 491 26.80 1.17 32.19
N LEU A 492 27.88 0.56 31.71
CA LEU A 492 28.06 0.22 30.30
C LEU A 492 27.10 -0.92 29.96
N ASN A 493 26.10 -0.65 29.12
CA ASN A 493 25.12 -1.63 28.64
C ASN A 493 25.25 -1.78 27.13
N TRP A 494 25.18 -3.01 26.62
CA TRP A 494 25.22 -3.29 25.19
C TRP A 494 24.37 -4.52 24.82
N LEU A 495 23.97 -4.60 23.56
CA LEU A 495 23.50 -5.83 22.95
C LEU A 495 24.68 -6.52 22.27
N MET A 496 24.86 -7.81 22.55
CA MET A 496 25.72 -8.71 21.79
C MET A 496 24.83 -9.56 20.88
N ILE A 497 24.93 -9.33 19.57
CA ILE A 497 24.12 -9.98 18.54
C ILE A 497 25.01 -11.02 17.85
N GLU A 498 24.64 -12.29 17.92
CA GLU A 498 25.38 -13.43 17.36
C GLU A 498 24.73 -13.91 16.06
N VAL A 499 25.52 -14.01 14.99
CA VAL A 499 25.12 -14.43 13.63
C VAL A 499 25.99 -15.61 13.20
N PRO A 500 25.47 -16.66 12.54
CA PRO A 500 26.28 -17.76 12.03
C PRO A 500 27.40 -17.23 11.13
N GLY A 501 28.65 -17.59 11.46
CA GLY A 501 29.81 -17.19 10.69
C GLY A 501 29.87 -17.94 9.36
N GLY A 502 30.21 -17.23 8.28
CA GLY A 502 30.50 -17.86 7.00
C GLY A 502 31.70 -18.81 7.11
N VAL A 503 31.57 -20.02 6.55
CA VAL A 503 32.75 -20.86 6.28
C VAL A 503 33.44 -20.27 5.05
N ALA A 504 34.68 -19.82 5.23
CA ALA A 504 35.53 -19.23 4.19
C ALA A 504 36.16 -20.28 3.26
#